data_AF-A0A453GV56-F1
#
_entry.id   AF-A0A453GV56-F1
#
_cell.length_a   1.000
_cell.length_b   1.000
_cell.length_c   1.000
_cell.angle_alpha   90.00
_cell.angle_beta   90.00
_cell.angle_gamma   90.00
#
_symmetry.space_group_name_H-M   'P 1'
#
loop_
_entity.id
_entity.type
_entity.pdbx_description
1 polymer ?
#
loop_
_entity_poly.entity_id
_entity_poly.type
_entity_poly.pdbx_seq_one_letter_code
_entity_poly.pdbx_strand_id
1 'polypeptide(L)'
;GRNFTWIQAIGIRFADHRLLVGAKRTVKWSNRVDRLEIGLDDETIDLPAKLDARWESAAVAGLTITRTATTNGIRVQLKGVFDIMASVVPVTEKDSRIHNYGVTEDDCLAHLDIGFKFHDLTDDVHGVLGQTYRSDYINKLRVSASMPVMGGITSYVSSDIFSTDCAVARFGRRTSISMVASSDS
;
A
#
# COMPACT_ATOMS: atom_id res chain seq x y z
N GLY A 1 -2.81 24.54 0.72
CA GLY A 1 -3.19 23.31 0.02
C GLY A 1 -4.17 22.55 0.89
N ARG A 2 -5.10 21.79 0.29
CA ARG A 2 -6.03 20.90 1.02
C ARG A 2 -5.22 19.74 1.62
N ASN A 3 -5.38 19.46 2.91
CA ASN A 3 -4.76 18.30 3.56
C ASN A 3 -5.71 17.12 3.45
N PHE A 4 -5.37 16.15 2.60
CA PHE A 4 -6.17 14.93 2.44
C PHE A 4 -5.63 13.83 3.34
N THR A 5 -6.50 13.08 4.02
CA THR A 5 -6.11 11.96 4.89
C THR A 5 -6.11 10.60 4.17
N TRP A 6 -6.36 10.60 2.86
CA TRP A 6 -6.47 9.38 2.06
C TRP A 6 -5.16 8.99 1.37
N ILE A 7 -5.06 7.72 0.98
CA ILE A 7 -3.88 7.17 0.32
C ILE A 7 -4.13 7.15 -1.19
N GLN A 8 -3.32 7.86 -1.97
CA GLN A 8 -3.44 7.84 -3.44
C GLN A 8 -2.66 6.68 -4.07
N ALA A 9 -1.51 6.36 -3.50
CA ALA A 9 -0.66 5.27 -3.94
C ALA A 9 0.18 4.77 -2.77
N ILE A 10 0.63 3.52 -2.89
CA ILE A 10 1.67 2.92 -2.06
C ILE A 10 2.83 2.48 -2.94
N GLY A 11 4.05 2.76 -2.48
CA GLY A 11 5.28 2.19 -3.01
C GLY A 11 5.79 1.13 -2.06
N ILE A 12 6.02 -0.07 -2.56
CA ILE A 12 6.53 -1.20 -1.79
C ILE A 12 7.91 -1.55 -2.34
N ARG A 13 8.92 -1.49 -1.48
CA ARG A 13 10.30 -1.89 -1.82
C ARG A 13 10.65 -3.20 -1.13
N PHE A 14 11.15 -4.15 -1.89
CA PHE A 14 11.63 -5.44 -1.38
C PHE A 14 12.77 -5.94 -2.29
N ALA A 15 13.86 -6.42 -1.68
CA ALA A 15 15.11 -6.69 -2.39
C ALA A 15 15.50 -5.49 -3.30
N ASP A 16 15.74 -5.72 -4.59
CA ASP A 16 16.02 -4.68 -5.58
C ASP A 16 14.76 -4.24 -6.38
N HIS A 17 13.56 -4.69 -5.98
CA HIS A 17 12.31 -4.45 -6.70
C HIS A 17 11.48 -3.31 -6.10
N ARG A 18 10.69 -2.67 -6.97
CA ARG A 18 9.76 -1.59 -6.64
C ARG A 18 8.38 -1.91 -7.18
N LEU A 19 7.40 -2.08 -6.30
CA LEU A 19 6.00 -2.30 -6.66
C LEU A 19 5.17 -1.05 -6.33
N LEU A 20 4.47 -0.52 -7.33
CA LEU A 20 3.48 0.54 -7.20
C LEU A 20 2.07 -0.05 -7.18
N VAL A 21 1.24 0.41 -6.26
CA VAL A 21 -0.22 0.28 -6.33
C VAL A 21 -0.84 1.65 -6.12
N GLY A 22 -1.65 2.10 -7.07
CA GLY A 22 -2.22 3.45 -7.11
C GLY A 22 -3.68 3.49 -7.50
N ALA A 23 -4.33 4.61 -7.16
CA ALA A 23 -5.68 4.96 -7.59
C ALA A 23 -5.62 6.02 -8.71
N LYS A 24 -6.11 5.65 -9.90
CA LYS A 24 -6.28 6.58 -11.02
C LYS A 24 -7.33 7.63 -10.67
N ARG A 25 -7.02 8.89 -10.99
CA ARG A 25 -7.98 10.00 -10.86
C ARG A 25 -9.23 9.75 -11.69
N THR A 26 -10.35 10.28 -11.24
CA THR A 26 -11.62 10.19 -11.97
C THR A 26 -12.43 11.45 -11.79
N VAL A 27 -13.25 11.77 -12.79
CA VAL A 27 -14.19 12.91 -12.72
C VAL A 27 -15.52 12.45 -12.14
N LYS A 28 -15.96 11.23 -12.50
CA LYS A 28 -17.20 10.61 -12.03
C LYS A 28 -16.96 9.17 -11.61
N TRP A 29 -17.41 8.81 -10.42
CA TRP A 29 -17.30 7.44 -9.93
C TRP A 29 -18.24 6.48 -10.69
N SER A 30 -17.74 5.28 -10.96
CA SER A 30 -18.53 4.16 -11.49
C SER A 30 -17.85 2.86 -11.10
N ASN A 31 -18.59 1.96 -10.44
CA ASN A 31 -18.11 0.63 -10.06
C ASN A 31 -17.73 -0.24 -11.28
N ARG A 32 -18.08 0.18 -12.51
CA ARG A 32 -17.75 -0.56 -13.76
C ARG A 32 -16.41 -0.16 -14.36
N VAL A 33 -15.84 0.97 -13.95
CA VAL A 33 -14.57 1.47 -14.47
C VAL A 33 -13.48 1.08 -13.49
N ASP A 34 -12.46 0.38 -13.99
CA ASP A 34 -11.29 0.02 -13.20
C ASP A 34 -10.33 1.23 -13.09
N ARG A 35 -9.92 1.53 -11.87
CA ARG A 35 -9.06 2.68 -11.54
C ARG A 35 -7.78 2.26 -10.84
N LEU A 36 -7.43 0.98 -10.90
CA LEU A 36 -6.14 0.52 -10.41
C LEU A 36 -5.02 0.94 -11.36
N GLU A 37 -3.94 1.40 -10.75
CA GLU A 37 -2.62 1.55 -11.36
C GLU A 37 -1.69 0.59 -10.63
N ILE A 38 -1.00 -0.28 -11.37
CA ILE A 38 -0.12 -1.28 -10.81
C ILE A 38 1.14 -1.30 -11.67
N GLY A 39 2.31 -1.27 -11.04
CA GLY A 39 3.56 -1.40 -11.78
C GLY A 39 4.65 -2.08 -10.96
N LEU A 40 5.49 -2.86 -11.62
CA LEU A 40 6.68 -3.48 -11.04
C LEU A 40 7.91 -2.99 -11.80
N ASP A 41 8.88 -2.43 -11.08
CA ASP A 41 10.14 -1.93 -11.65
C ASP A 41 9.96 -0.94 -12.80
N ASP A 42 9.02 -0.01 -12.61
CA ASP A 42 8.58 1.01 -13.59
C ASP A 42 7.83 0.45 -14.82
N GLU A 43 7.58 -0.86 -14.89
CA GLU A 43 6.72 -1.47 -15.91
C GLU A 43 5.28 -1.60 -15.43
N THR A 44 4.33 -1.19 -16.27
CA THR A 44 2.90 -1.30 -15.96
C THR A 44 2.45 -2.76 -16.03
N ILE A 45 1.71 -3.21 -15.01
CA ILE A 45 1.08 -4.53 -15.00
C ILE A 45 -0.34 -4.41 -15.56
N ASP A 46 -0.58 -5.08 -16.68
CA ASP A 46 -1.94 -5.25 -17.20
C ASP A 46 -2.60 -6.46 -16.55
N LEU A 47 -3.52 -6.19 -15.62
CA LEU A 47 -4.33 -7.19 -14.95
C LEU A 47 -5.78 -7.06 -15.41
N PRO A 48 -6.34 -8.05 -16.14
CA PRO A 48 -7.71 -7.97 -16.63
C PRO A 48 -8.73 -7.65 -15.54
N ALA A 49 -9.71 -6.81 -15.87
CA ALA A 49 -10.83 -6.46 -14.99
C ALA A 49 -11.85 -7.61 -14.92
N LYS A 50 -11.46 -8.71 -14.29
CA LYS A 50 -12.24 -9.93 -14.12
C LYS A 50 -11.95 -10.52 -12.75
N LEU A 51 -12.99 -10.90 -12.01
CA LEU A 51 -12.83 -11.58 -10.72
C LEU A 51 -11.89 -12.80 -10.88
N ASP A 52 -10.99 -12.97 -9.90
CA ASP A 52 -9.96 -14.02 -9.86
C ASP A 52 -8.93 -13.98 -10.99
N ALA A 53 -8.93 -12.95 -11.87
CA ALA A 53 -7.80 -12.74 -12.78
C ALA A 53 -6.52 -12.60 -11.95
N ARG A 54 -5.50 -13.33 -12.37
CA ARG A 54 -4.25 -13.47 -11.63
C ARG A 54 -3.08 -13.14 -12.55
N TRP A 55 -2.17 -12.35 -12.01
CA TRP A 55 -0.86 -12.10 -12.58
C TRP A 55 0.19 -12.66 -11.62
N GLU A 56 1.24 -13.23 -12.19
CA GLU A 56 2.39 -13.77 -11.47
C GLU A 56 3.66 -13.22 -12.12
N SER A 57 4.58 -12.75 -11.30
CA SER A 57 5.82 -12.15 -11.79
C SER A 57 6.74 -13.21 -12.37
N ALA A 58 7.24 -12.97 -13.58
CA ALA A 58 8.32 -13.76 -14.16
C ALA A 58 9.70 -13.45 -13.53
N ALA A 59 9.86 -12.25 -12.96
CA ALA A 59 11.12 -11.78 -12.39
C ALA A 59 11.23 -12.05 -10.88
N VAL A 60 10.10 -12.08 -10.17
CA VAL A 60 10.03 -12.23 -8.71
C VAL A 60 9.25 -13.49 -8.35
N ALA A 61 9.97 -14.56 -8.02
CA ALA A 61 9.35 -15.82 -7.63
C ALA A 61 8.40 -15.62 -6.42
N GLY A 62 7.16 -16.09 -6.55
CA GLY A 62 6.16 -16.01 -5.49
C GLY A 62 5.48 -14.65 -5.32
N LEU A 63 5.76 -13.66 -6.18
CA LEU A 63 4.99 -12.42 -6.26
C LEU A 63 3.78 -12.60 -7.18
N THR A 64 2.58 -12.45 -6.62
CA THR A 64 1.33 -12.59 -7.35
C THR A 64 0.36 -11.46 -7.03
N ILE A 65 -0.47 -11.12 -8.00
CA ILE A 65 -1.55 -10.13 -7.88
C ILE A 65 -2.83 -10.79 -8.37
N THR A 66 -3.85 -10.83 -7.53
CA THR A 66 -5.14 -11.47 -7.85
C THR A 66 -6.27 -10.47 -7.66
N ARG A 67 -7.20 -10.41 -8.62
CA ARG A 67 -8.42 -9.62 -8.50
C ARG A 67 -9.32 -10.19 -7.40
N THR A 68 -9.72 -9.33 -6.47
CA THR A 68 -10.72 -9.67 -5.43
C THR A 68 -12.13 -9.22 -5.81
N ALA A 69 -12.23 -8.41 -6.87
CA ALA A 69 -13.47 -7.98 -7.50
C ALA A 69 -13.23 -7.78 -9.01
N THR A 70 -14.29 -7.69 -9.79
CA THR A 70 -14.20 -7.42 -11.25
C THR A 70 -13.40 -6.15 -11.55
N THR A 71 -13.56 -5.11 -10.75
CA THR A 71 -12.83 -3.84 -10.86
C THR A 71 -12.37 -3.39 -9.48
N ASN A 72 -11.34 -2.55 -9.45
CA ASN A 72 -10.88 -1.78 -8.30
C ASN A 72 -10.33 -2.57 -7.11
N GLY A 73 -10.55 -3.87 -6.98
CA GLY A 73 -10.07 -4.70 -5.87
C GLY A 73 -8.98 -5.69 -6.27
N ILE A 74 -7.89 -5.71 -5.51
CA ILE A 74 -6.78 -6.67 -5.66
C ILE A 74 -6.26 -7.18 -4.31
N ARG A 75 -5.61 -8.35 -4.37
CA ARG A 75 -4.73 -8.88 -3.34
C ARG A 75 -3.35 -9.08 -3.94
N VAL A 76 -2.34 -8.46 -3.36
CA VAL A 76 -0.92 -8.56 -3.74
C VAL A 76 -0.23 -9.43 -2.70
N GLN A 77 0.47 -10.47 -3.12
CA GLN A 77 1.16 -11.39 -2.23
C GLN A 77 2.58 -11.62 -2.69
N LEU A 78 3.52 -11.50 -1.77
CA LEU A 78 4.86 -12.05 -1.92
C LEU A 78 5.01 -13.16 -0.89
N LYS A 79 5.16 -14.41 -1.37
CA LYS A 79 5.17 -15.60 -0.52
C LYS A 79 6.16 -15.46 0.65
N GLY A 80 5.65 -15.58 1.87
CA GLY A 80 6.46 -15.51 3.10
C GLY A 80 6.89 -14.09 3.50
N VAL A 81 6.48 -13.05 2.78
CA VAL A 81 6.92 -11.67 3.06
C VAL A 81 5.73 -10.77 3.38
N PHE A 82 4.75 -10.66 2.49
CA PHE A 82 3.57 -9.83 2.74
C PHE A 82 2.33 -10.30 1.97
N ASP A 83 1.19 -9.85 2.47
CA ASP A 83 -0.13 -9.99 1.90
C ASP A 83 -0.88 -8.66 2.05
N ILE A 84 -1.19 -8.02 0.93
CA ILE A 84 -1.78 -6.69 0.88
C ILE A 84 -3.09 -6.77 0.13
N MET A 85 -4.18 -6.40 0.79
CA MET A 85 -5.45 -6.13 0.13
C MET A 85 -5.55 -4.65 -0.16
N ALA A 86 -5.91 -4.31 -1.40
CA ALA A 86 -6.12 -2.92 -1.80
C ALA A 86 -7.39 -2.81 -2.64
N SER A 87 -8.20 -1.78 -2.37
CA SER A 87 -9.35 -1.43 -3.18
C SER A 87 -9.35 0.06 -3.48
N VAL A 88 -9.60 0.43 -4.74
CA VAL A 88 -9.87 1.82 -5.09
C VAL A 88 -11.34 2.12 -4.76
N VAL A 89 -11.58 3.16 -3.96
CA VAL A 89 -12.90 3.57 -3.50
C VAL A 89 -13.12 5.07 -3.78
N PRO A 90 -14.38 5.51 -3.99
CA PRO A 90 -14.66 6.93 -4.14
C PRO A 90 -14.57 7.64 -2.80
N VAL A 91 -14.14 8.89 -2.83
CA VAL A 91 -14.37 9.82 -1.73
C VAL A 91 -15.85 10.14 -1.68
N THR A 92 -16.50 9.91 -0.54
CA THR A 92 -17.91 10.21 -0.38
C THR A 92 -18.13 11.66 0.07
N GLU A 93 -19.33 12.20 -0.15
CA GLU A 93 -19.71 13.50 0.44
C GLU A 93 -19.56 13.52 1.96
N LYS A 94 -19.80 12.38 2.62
CA LYS A 94 -19.64 12.25 4.07
C LYS A 94 -18.18 12.46 4.47
N ASP A 95 -17.24 11.84 3.75
CA ASP A 95 -15.80 12.01 3.97
C ASP A 95 -15.39 13.46 3.72
N SER A 96 -15.91 14.06 2.65
CA SER A 96 -15.70 15.48 2.33
C SER A 96 -16.18 16.42 3.43
N ARG A 97 -17.35 16.14 4.04
CA ARG A 97 -17.90 16.94 5.16
C ARG A 97 -17.10 16.75 6.46
N ILE A 98 -16.71 15.52 6.78
CA ILE A 98 -15.95 15.21 8.01
C ILE A 98 -14.57 15.88 7.98
N HIS A 99 -13.94 15.93 6.81
CA HIS A 99 -12.56 16.41 6.66
C HIS A 99 -12.45 17.77 5.92
N ASN A 100 -13.58 18.41 5.62
CA ASN A 100 -13.68 19.72 4.96
C ASN A 100 -12.92 19.80 3.60
N TYR A 101 -13.07 18.76 2.77
CA TYR A 101 -12.34 18.65 1.49
C TYR A 101 -12.91 19.52 0.36
N GLY A 102 -14.17 19.95 0.47
CA GLY A 102 -14.84 20.76 -0.54
C GLY A 102 -15.07 20.03 -1.87
N VAL A 103 -15.21 18.70 -1.83
CA VAL A 103 -15.49 17.88 -3.02
C VAL A 103 -16.86 18.23 -3.60
N THR A 104 -16.89 18.56 -4.89
CA THR A 104 -18.10 18.74 -5.71
C THR A 104 -18.39 17.46 -6.51
N GLU A 105 -19.60 17.29 -7.05
CA GLU A 105 -19.97 16.11 -7.86
C GLU A 105 -19.00 15.83 -9.02
N ASP A 106 -18.38 16.88 -9.57
CA ASP A 106 -17.42 16.83 -10.69
C ASP A 106 -15.95 16.63 -10.27
N ASP A 107 -15.65 16.55 -8.97
CA ASP A 107 -14.30 16.35 -8.41
C ASP A 107 -14.25 15.04 -7.61
N CYS A 108 -14.79 13.94 -8.18
CA CYS A 108 -14.80 12.63 -7.53
C CYS A 108 -13.38 12.08 -7.37
N LEU A 109 -12.73 12.45 -6.28
CA LEU A 109 -11.43 11.91 -5.91
C LEU A 109 -11.60 10.42 -5.57
N ALA A 110 -10.67 9.59 -6.02
CA ALA A 110 -10.59 8.18 -5.68
C ALA A 110 -9.35 7.95 -4.84
N HIS A 111 -9.43 7.03 -3.88
CA HIS A 111 -8.31 6.68 -3.03
C HIS A 111 -8.25 5.17 -2.79
N LEU A 112 -7.15 4.72 -2.21
CA LEU A 112 -6.96 3.35 -1.79
C LEU A 112 -7.51 3.15 -0.37
N ASP A 113 -8.29 2.10 -0.22
CA ASP A 113 -8.55 1.41 1.04
C ASP A 113 -7.62 0.18 1.09
N ILE A 114 -6.85 0.03 2.17
CA ILE A 114 -5.71 -0.90 2.21
C ILE A 114 -5.67 -1.65 3.54
N GLY A 115 -5.48 -2.96 3.46
CA GLY A 115 -5.07 -3.81 4.58
C GLY A 115 -3.75 -4.49 4.25
N PHE A 116 -2.84 -4.56 5.22
CA PHE A 116 -1.56 -5.25 5.06
C PHE A 116 -1.35 -6.27 6.17
N LYS A 117 -0.71 -7.38 5.81
CA LYS A 117 -0.14 -8.36 6.71
C LYS A 117 1.29 -8.60 6.26
N PHE A 118 2.23 -8.33 7.16
CA PHE A 118 3.64 -8.68 6.97
C PHE A 118 3.93 -9.98 7.70
N HIS A 119 4.80 -10.79 7.10
CA HIS A 119 5.29 -12.03 7.67
C HIS A 119 6.74 -11.82 8.15
N ASP A 120 7.13 -12.56 9.18
CA ASP A 120 8.52 -12.65 9.67
C ASP A 120 9.20 -11.29 9.95
N LEU A 121 8.44 -10.32 10.49
CA LEU A 121 8.99 -9.04 10.95
C LEU A 121 9.94 -9.23 12.14
N THR A 122 11.07 -8.54 12.11
CA THR A 122 12.01 -8.46 13.23
C THR A 122 11.63 -7.33 14.20
N ASP A 123 12.22 -7.33 15.40
CA ASP A 123 12.02 -6.27 16.40
C ASP A 123 12.59 -4.90 15.97
N ASP A 124 13.39 -4.83 14.89
CA ASP A 124 13.95 -3.59 14.33
C ASP A 124 13.00 -2.91 13.31
N VAL A 125 11.78 -3.40 13.14
CA VAL A 125 10.76 -2.78 12.28
C VAL A 125 10.29 -1.42 12.85
N HIS A 126 10.08 -0.44 11.97
CA HIS A 126 9.59 0.89 12.33
C HIS A 126 8.42 1.34 11.44
N GLY A 127 7.58 2.26 11.93
CA GLY A 127 6.57 2.97 11.12
C GLY A 127 5.28 2.26 10.75
N VAL A 128 5.13 0.97 11.03
CA VAL A 128 4.02 0.21 10.43
C VAL A 128 2.68 0.17 11.19
N LEU A 129 2.45 0.58 12.43
CA LEU A 129 1.97 -0.42 13.42
C LEU A 129 3.14 -1.26 13.93
N GLY A 130 4.37 -1.01 13.46
CA GLY A 130 5.60 -1.59 14.01
C GLY A 130 5.80 -1.22 15.48
N GLN A 131 5.22 -0.12 15.95
CA GLN A 131 5.07 0.10 17.38
C GLN A 131 4.13 -0.96 17.98
N THR A 132 2.92 -1.22 17.48
CA THR A 132 2.05 -2.30 18.02
C THR A 132 2.59 -3.73 17.91
N TYR A 133 3.56 -4.00 17.03
CA TYR A 133 4.20 -5.32 16.91
C TYR A 133 5.40 -5.52 17.83
N ARG A 134 5.95 -4.44 18.41
CA ARG A 134 7.01 -4.57 19.41
C ARG A 134 6.44 -5.12 20.71
N SER A 135 7.19 -6.04 21.31
CA SER A 135 6.83 -6.66 22.59
C SER A 135 6.70 -5.65 23.74
N ASP A 136 7.35 -4.48 23.64
CA ASP A 136 7.37 -3.42 24.65
C ASP A 136 6.39 -2.26 24.39
N TYR A 137 5.47 -2.41 23.44
CA TYR A 137 4.59 -1.31 23.06
C TYR A 137 3.44 -1.04 24.02
N ILE A 138 3.29 0.25 24.37
CA ILE A 138 2.18 0.77 25.15
C ILE A 138 1.31 1.64 24.24
N ASN A 139 0.06 1.24 24.03
CA ASN A 139 -0.89 2.00 23.23
C ASN A 139 -1.21 3.35 23.89
N LYS A 140 -0.77 4.45 23.26
CA LYS A 140 -1.01 5.82 23.73
C LYS A 140 -2.11 6.56 22.94
N LEU A 141 -2.86 5.86 22.08
CA LEU A 141 -3.86 6.50 21.23
C LEU A 141 -5.15 6.78 22.01
N ARG A 142 -5.67 8.01 21.89
CA ARG A 142 -7.05 8.31 22.28
C ARG A 142 -7.99 7.66 21.27
N VAL A 143 -8.67 6.60 21.70
CA VAL A 143 -9.56 5.72 20.90
C VAL A 143 -10.77 6.45 20.29
N SER A 144 -11.00 7.73 20.61
CA SER A 144 -12.15 8.51 20.14
C SER A 144 -11.95 9.25 18.81
N ALA A 145 -10.79 9.17 18.16
CA ALA A 145 -10.51 9.87 16.90
C ALA A 145 -10.73 8.97 15.68
N SER A 146 -11.51 9.44 14.71
CA SER A 146 -11.68 8.78 13.40
C SER A 146 -10.36 8.94 12.63
N MET A 147 -9.56 7.86 12.53
CA MET A 147 -8.19 7.80 11.99
C MET A 147 -7.12 8.49 12.86
N PRO A 148 -6.66 7.86 13.95
CA PRO A 148 -5.58 8.43 14.75
C PRO A 148 -4.24 8.32 14.01
N VAL A 149 -3.67 9.46 13.62
CA VAL A 149 -2.32 9.53 13.06
C VAL A 149 -1.33 9.32 14.20
N MET A 150 -0.53 8.26 14.12
CA MET A 150 0.61 8.07 15.01
C MET A 150 1.56 9.26 14.79
N GLY A 151 1.80 10.06 15.83
CA GLY A 151 2.66 11.24 15.74
C GLY A 151 4.06 10.95 15.20
N GLY A 152 4.81 11.98 14.83
CA GLY A 152 6.15 11.84 14.24
C GLY A 152 6.16 11.85 12.71
N ILE A 153 5.19 12.52 12.07
CA ILE A 153 5.08 12.68 10.60
C ILE A 153 6.44 13.05 9.97
N THR A 154 7.19 13.97 10.58
CA THR A 154 8.50 14.42 10.10
C THR A 154 9.52 13.30 9.97
N SER A 155 9.40 12.24 10.78
CA SER A 155 10.28 11.08 10.73
C SER A 155 10.01 10.19 9.52
N TYR A 156 8.80 10.25 8.96
CA TYR A 156 8.34 9.38 7.87
C TYR A 156 8.23 10.10 6.51
N VAL A 157 8.55 11.40 6.45
CA VAL A 157 8.63 12.12 5.17
C VAL A 157 9.79 11.57 4.35
N SER A 158 9.52 11.25 3.10
CA SER A 158 10.46 10.74 2.10
C SER A 158 10.43 11.65 0.88
N SER A 159 11.52 11.74 0.11
CA SER A 159 11.58 12.61 -1.08
C SER A 159 10.74 12.12 -2.26
N ASP A 160 10.47 10.82 -2.32
CA ASP A 160 9.70 10.15 -3.36
C ASP A 160 9.01 8.89 -2.80
N ILE A 161 8.01 8.38 -3.51
CA ILE A 161 7.25 7.17 -3.15
C ILE A 161 8.14 5.92 -2.96
N PHE A 162 9.29 5.87 -3.65
CA PHE A 162 10.27 4.80 -3.48
C PHE A 162 11.54 5.25 -2.75
N SER A 163 11.67 6.50 -2.31
CA SER A 163 12.86 6.91 -1.57
C SER A 163 12.93 6.24 -0.19
N THR A 164 14.15 5.97 0.26
CA THR A 164 14.45 5.38 1.57
C THR A 164 15.23 6.35 2.43
N ASP A 165 14.92 7.65 2.29
CA ASP A 165 15.66 8.76 2.89
C ASP A 165 14.91 9.41 4.06
N CYS A 166 13.84 8.78 4.55
CA CYS A 166 13.17 9.23 5.77
C CYS A 166 14.06 8.99 7.00
N ALA A 167 13.89 9.83 8.03
CA ALA A 167 14.79 9.88 9.19
C ALA A 167 14.88 8.56 10.00
N VAL A 168 13.89 7.69 9.84
CA VAL A 168 13.78 6.40 10.55
C VAL A 168 13.86 5.19 9.61
N ALA A 169 14.26 5.38 8.34
CA ALA A 169 14.40 4.31 7.38
C ALA A 169 15.39 3.23 7.88
N ARG A 170 14.96 1.96 7.82
CA ARG A 170 15.75 0.79 8.24
C ARG A 170 16.12 -0.12 7.06
N PHE A 171 16.06 0.40 5.83
CA PHE A 171 16.44 -0.39 4.66
C PHE A 171 17.94 -0.76 4.73
N GLY A 172 18.21 -2.06 4.74
CA GLY A 172 19.57 -2.58 4.77
C GLY A 172 20.38 -2.06 3.58
N ARG A 173 21.58 -1.54 3.86
CA ARG A 173 22.56 -1.21 2.82
C ARG A 173 22.96 -2.53 2.16
N ARG A 174 22.81 -2.66 0.82
CA ARG A 174 23.09 -3.87 0.01
C ARG A 174 24.18 -4.77 0.62
N THR A 175 23.76 -5.76 1.38
CA THR A 175 24.51 -6.99 1.62
C THR A 175 23.72 -8.07 0.93
N SER A 176 24.29 -8.63 -0.13
CA SER A 176 23.74 -9.71 -0.94
C SER A 176 23.00 -10.74 -0.07
N ILE A 177 21.68 -10.79 -0.18
CA ILE A 177 20.88 -11.87 0.38
C ILE A 177 21.16 -13.09 -0.50
N SER A 178 22.04 -13.97 -0.05
CA SER A 178 22.18 -15.31 -0.61
C SER A 178 20.89 -16.07 -0.31
N MET A 179 20.06 -16.28 -1.32
CA MET A 179 18.96 -17.23 -1.22
C MET A 179 19.55 -18.63 -1.03
N VAL A 180 19.42 -19.18 0.18
CA VAL A 180 19.71 -20.59 0.44
C VAL A 180 18.57 -21.37 -0.22
N ALA A 181 18.85 -21.99 -1.36
CA ALA A 181 17.96 -22.97 -1.96
C ALA A 181 17.92 -24.19 -1.03
N SER A 182 16.77 -24.44 -0.41
CA SER A 182 16.49 -25.72 0.23
C SER A 182 16.27 -26.76 -0.85
N SER A 183 17.26 -27.63 -1.05
CA SER A 183 17.12 -28.89 -1.77
C SER A 183 16.59 -29.94 -0.80
N ASP A 184 15.31 -30.27 -0.90
CA ASP A 184 14.80 -31.51 -0.30
C ASP A 184 15.05 -32.68 -1.27
N SER A 185 15.62 -33.74 -0.70
CA SER A 185 15.94 -35.02 -1.35
C SER A 185 14.74 -35.95 -1.39
#